data_AF-A0A5N9A9S8-F1
#
_entry.id   AF-A0A5N9A9S8-F1
#
_cell.length_a   1.000
_cell.length_b   1.000
_cell.length_c   1.000
_cell.angle_alpha   90.00
_cell.angle_beta   90.00
_cell.angle_gamma   90.00
#
_symmetry.space_group_name_H-M   'P 1'
#
loop_
_entity.id
_entity.type
_entity.pdbx_description
1 polymer ?
#
loop_
_entity_poly.entity_id
_entity_poly.type
_entity_poly.pdbx_seq_one_letter_code
_entity_poly.pdbx_strand_id
1 'polypeptide(L)' 'VEAHRSPMRRLATSHDTAEMVAFLAGEGAGYINGANLPVSGGPF' A
#
# COMPACT_ATOMS: atom_id res chain seq x y z
N VAL A 1 12.60 -0.17 -14.76
CA VAL A 1 12.76 -1.64 -14.82
C VAL A 1 11.89 -2.34 -13.77
N GLU A 2 11.74 -1.80 -12.54
CA GLU A 2 10.72 -2.28 -11.56
C GLU A 2 9.27 -2.27 -12.07
N ALA A 3 8.83 -1.17 -12.71
CA ALA A 3 7.41 -0.98 -13.03
C ALA A 3 6.80 -2.13 -13.87
N HIS A 4 7.58 -2.80 -14.74
CA HIS A 4 7.08 -3.91 -15.56
C HIS A 4 6.94 -5.24 -14.79
N ARG A 5 7.53 -5.36 -13.60
CA ARG A 5 7.46 -6.56 -12.75
C ARG A 5 6.29 -6.52 -11.78
N SER A 6 5.81 -5.32 -11.48
CA SER A 6 4.61 -5.08 -10.70
C SER A 6 3.35 -5.42 -11.55
N PRO A 7 2.39 -6.23 -11.07
CA PRO A 7 1.09 -6.45 -11.70
C PRO A 7 0.37 -5.16 -12.06
N MET A 8 0.51 -4.10 -11.25
CA MET A 8 -0.07 -2.79 -11.55
C MET A 8 0.62 -2.04 -12.70
N ARG A 9 1.78 -2.52 -13.18
CA ARG A 9 2.55 -1.96 -14.31
C ARG A 9 2.89 -0.48 -14.19
N ARG A 10 2.88 0.06 -12.97
CA ARG A 10 3.30 1.42 -12.63
C ARG A 10 4.00 1.44 -11.28
N LEU A 11 4.76 2.51 -11.06
CA LEU A 11 5.32 2.77 -9.73
C LEU A 11 4.21 3.21 -8.78
N ALA A 12 4.32 2.80 -7.52
CA ALA A 12 3.56 3.40 -6.45
C ALA A 12 3.92 4.89 -6.34
N THR A 13 2.92 5.69 -6.01
CA THR A 13 3.04 7.12 -5.77
C THR A 13 2.88 7.39 -4.28
N SER A 14 3.25 8.60 -3.86
CA SER A 14 2.99 9.05 -2.49
C SER A 14 1.50 9.00 -2.13
N HIS A 15 0.62 9.20 -3.11
CA HIS A 15 -0.83 9.15 -2.90
C HIS A 15 -1.31 7.74 -2.54
N ASP A 16 -0.78 6.70 -3.20
CA ASP A 16 -1.11 5.31 -2.90
C ASP A 16 -0.79 4.95 -1.44
N THR A 17 0.35 5.42 -0.92
CA THR A 17 0.71 5.24 0.50
C THR A 17 -0.17 6.07 1.42
N ALA A 18 -0.48 7.32 1.05
CA ALA A 18 -1.30 8.21 1.86
C ALA A 18 -2.73 7.67 2.05
N GLU A 19 -3.32 7.07 1.02
CA GLU A 19 -4.63 6.42 1.13
C GLU A 19 -4.61 5.25 2.11
N MET A 20 -3.57 4.41 2.09
CA MET A 20 -3.41 3.32 3.05
C MET A 20 -3.29 3.84 4.49
N VAL A 21 -2.52 4.92 4.69
CA VAL A 21 -2.42 5.57 6.01
C VAL A 21 -3.76 6.12 6.46
N ALA A 22 -4.51 6.79 5.57
CA ALA A 22 -5.83 7.33 5.89
C ALA A 22 -6.82 6.23 6.27
N PHE A 23 -6.79 5.08 5.57
CA PHE A 23 -7.57 3.90 5.93
C PHE A 23 -7.21 3.37 7.33
N LEU A 24 -5.91 3.20 7.62
CA LEU A 24 -5.44 2.70 8.91
C LEU A 24 -5.75 3.67 10.07
N ALA A 25 -5.84 4.97 9.81
CA ALA A 25 -6.23 5.97 10.78
C ALA A 25 -7.76 6.04 11.01
N GLY A 26 -8.56 5.36 10.17
CA GLY A 26 -10.01 5.33 10.27
C GLY A 26 -10.53 4.33 11.31
N GLU A 27 -11.78 4.52 11.73
CA GLU A 27 -12.42 3.69 12.77
C GLU A 27 -12.47 2.19 12.44
N GLY A 28 -12.56 1.85 11.15
CA GLY A 28 -12.63 0.46 10.68
C GLY A 28 -11.34 -0.35 10.80
N ALA A 29 -10.20 0.30 11.07
CA ALA A 29 -8.90 -0.37 11.11
C ALA A 29 -8.47 -0.80 12.52
N GLY A 30 -9.31 -0.62 13.56
CA GLY A 30 -8.94 -0.84 14.96
C GLY A 30 -8.45 -2.24 15.33
N TYR A 31 -8.72 -3.27 14.50
CA TYR A 31 -8.23 -4.64 14.71
C TYR A 31 -6.92 -4.96 13.96
N ILE A 32 -6.40 -4.03 13.16
CA ILE A 32 -5.16 -4.20 12.41
C ILE A 32 -4.01 -3.62 13.24
N ASN A 33 -3.17 -4.49 13.79
CA ASN A 33 -1.98 -4.11 14.53
C ASN A 33 -0.83 -5.10 14.29
N GLY A 34 0.42 -4.65 14.49
CA GLY A 34 1.61 -5.50 14.39
C GLY A 34 1.91 -6.08 12.99
N ALA A 35 1.20 -5.63 11.94
CA ALA A 35 1.34 -6.14 10.59
C ALA A 35 2.17 -5.20 9.70
N ASN A 36 2.96 -5.77 8.79
CA ASN A 36 3.59 -5.03 7.70
C ASN A 36 2.69 -5.10 6.45
N LEU A 37 2.26 -3.94 5.95
CA LEU A 37 1.35 -3.82 4.81
C LEU A 37 2.00 -2.97 3.71
N PRO A 38 2.67 -3.59 2.72
CA PRO A 38 3.36 -2.83 1.69
C PRO A 38 2.41 -2.31 0.62
N VAL A 39 2.77 -1.15 0.11
CA VAL A 39 2.09 -0.45 -0.97
C VAL A 39 3.03 -0.37 -2.17
N SER A 40 3.12 -1.45 -2.93
CA SER A 40 4.07 -1.62 -4.05
C SER A 40 3.39 -1.93 -5.39
N GLY A 41 2.07 -2.14 -5.40
CA GLY A 41 1.32 -2.57 -6.60
C GLY A 41 1.68 -3.97 -7.10
N GLY A 42 2.48 -4.73 -6.35
CA GLY A 42 3.04 -6.00 -6.77
C GLY A 42 3.87 -6.74 -5.72
N PRO A 43 4.47 -7.89 -6.08
CA PRO A 43 5.17 -8.73 -5.12
C PRO A 43 6.34 -7.99 -4.48
N PHE A 44 6.59 -8.38 -3.23
CA PHE A 44 7.59 -7.85 -2.31
C PHE A 44 9.02 -8.06 -2.82
#